data_AF-A0A957P7M8-F1
#
_entry.id   AF-A0A957P7M8-F1
#
_cell.length_a   1.000
_cell.length_b   1.000
_cell.length_c   1.000
_cell.angle_alpha   90.00
_cell.angle_beta   90.00
_cell.angle_gamma   90.00
#
_symmetry.space_group_name_H-M   'P 1'
#
loop_
_entity.id
_entity.type
_entity.pdbx_description
1 polymer ?
#
loop_
_entity_poly.entity_id
_entity_poly.type
_entity_poly.pdbx_seq_one_letter_code
_entity_poly.pdbx_strand_id
1 'polypeptide(L)'
;NADPPPDGAYTIVAEAHDFAGNAVRVSQQLTIEEGGKPRADVVQGEINWYAVWADGERRDETNRVVGLPLGDKLCFTAIVKNESTVPIRTAGPWPGQEYRFAENYNTIAVAQEDESFHQQAGVWRFGINFDTTGVDFPYRWAIGSQEELEMRLIDGHEQWYLMPDHSGKTSGCIMLDEKPPVGTTFWWG
;
A
#
# COMPACT_ATOMS: atom_id res chain seq x y z
N ASN A 1 -9.40 -0.49 -20.99
CA ASN A 1 -9.68 0.21 -19.71
C ASN A 1 -10.00 1.66 -20.05
N ALA A 2 -11.18 2.17 -19.70
CA ALA A 2 -11.57 3.55 -20.02
C ALA A 2 -10.73 4.56 -19.23
N ASP A 3 -10.48 5.74 -19.80
CA ASP A 3 -9.94 6.85 -19.02
C ASP A 3 -11.05 7.44 -18.14
N PRO A 4 -10.73 7.80 -16.87
CA PRO A 4 -11.70 8.48 -16.03
C PRO A 4 -12.11 9.81 -16.68
N PRO A 5 -13.34 10.27 -16.41
CA PRO A 5 -13.78 11.59 -16.85
C PRO A 5 -12.83 12.67 -16.29
N PRO A 6 -12.56 13.75 -17.03
CA PRO A 6 -11.77 14.87 -16.54
C PRO A 6 -12.36 15.52 -15.29
N ASP A 7 -11.55 16.27 -14.55
CA ASP A 7 -12.04 17.10 -13.46
C ASP A 7 -13.03 18.15 -13.96
N GLY A 8 -14.02 18.46 -13.13
CA GLY A 8 -15.03 19.46 -13.44
C GLY A 8 -16.41 19.16 -12.85
N ALA A 9 -17.35 20.04 -13.15
CA ALA A 9 -18.73 19.92 -12.72
C ALA A 9 -19.52 19.03 -13.70
N TYR A 10 -20.14 18.00 -13.15
CA TYR A 10 -21.00 17.04 -13.82
C TYR A 10 -22.41 17.15 -13.27
N THR A 11 -23.39 17.12 -14.17
CA THR A 11 -24.79 16.95 -13.78
C THR A 11 -25.13 15.47 -13.77
N ILE A 12 -25.33 14.91 -12.57
CA ILE A 12 -25.86 13.57 -12.40
C ILE A 12 -27.37 13.65 -12.60
N VAL A 13 -27.90 12.77 -13.45
CA VAL A 13 -29.33 12.64 -13.69
C VAL A 13 -29.74 11.22 -13.34
N ALA A 14 -30.72 11.08 -12.45
CA ALA A 14 -31.36 9.82 -12.14
C ALA A 14 -32.79 9.85 -12.67
N GLU A 15 -33.15 8.86 -13.48
CA GLU A 15 -34.49 8.66 -14.02
C GLU A 15 -35.04 7.32 -13.54
N ALA A 16 -36.27 7.32 -13.02
CA ALA A 16 -36.98 6.11 -12.63
C ALA A 16 -38.35 6.08 -13.29
N HIS A 17 -38.70 4.92 -13.81
CA HIS A 17 -39.97 4.63 -14.45
C HIS A 17 -40.66 3.46 -13.76
N ASP A 18 -41.98 3.52 -13.60
CA ASP A 18 -42.77 2.38 -13.13
C ASP A 18 -43.54 1.69 -14.28
N PHE A 19 -44.11 0.52 -14.00
CA PHE A 19 -44.89 -0.25 -14.99
C PHE A 19 -46.22 0.41 -15.39
N ALA A 20 -46.70 1.39 -14.62
CA ALA A 20 -47.89 2.15 -14.94
C ALA A 20 -47.59 3.33 -15.89
N GLY A 21 -46.31 3.60 -16.17
CA GLY A 21 -45.85 4.67 -17.06
C GLY A 21 -45.52 5.98 -16.34
N ASN A 22 -45.52 6.03 -15.01
CA ASN A 22 -45.04 7.20 -14.29
C ASN A 22 -43.52 7.29 -14.40
N ALA A 23 -43.01 8.53 -14.52
CA ALA A 23 -41.58 8.81 -14.58
C ALA A 23 -41.21 9.92 -13.59
N VAL A 24 -40.07 9.77 -12.93
CA VAL A 24 -39.45 10.82 -12.12
C VAL A 24 -38.01 11.02 -12.57
N ARG A 25 -37.59 12.28 -12.70
CA ARG A 25 -36.22 12.67 -13.04
C ARG A 25 -35.70 13.61 -11.96
N VAL A 26 -34.55 13.27 -11.39
CA VAL A 26 -33.83 14.11 -10.42
C VAL A 26 -32.48 14.46 -11.00
N SER A 27 -32.04 15.70 -10.81
CA SER A 27 -30.72 16.18 -11.22
C SER A 27 -29.97 16.77 -10.04
N GLN A 28 -28.68 16.44 -9.92
CA GLN A 28 -27.79 16.97 -8.90
C GLN A 28 -26.42 17.29 -9.52
N GLN A 29 -25.71 18.27 -8.95
CA GLN A 29 -24.33 18.56 -9.35
C GLN A 29 -23.35 17.69 -8.57
N LEU A 30 -22.36 17.15 -9.26
CA LEU A 30 -21.18 16.46 -8.74
C LEU A 30 -19.94 17.16 -9.29
N THR A 31 -18.98 17.50 -8.45
CA THR A 31 -17.65 17.94 -8.91
C THR A 31 -16.69 16.77 -8.78
N ILE A 32 -15.96 16.48 -9.86
CA ILE A 32 -14.79 15.59 -9.81
C ILE A 32 -13.55 16.46 -9.68
N GLU A 33 -12.73 16.16 -8.69
CA GLU A 33 -11.43 16.80 -8.44
C GLU A 33 -10.38 15.71 -8.32
N GLU A 34 -9.20 15.96 -8.90
CA GLU A 34 -8.04 15.06 -8.87
C GLU A 34 -8.35 13.65 -9.40
N GLY A 35 -9.25 13.56 -10.39
CA GLY A 35 -9.60 12.37 -11.12
C GLY A 35 -8.51 11.96 -12.11
N GLY A 36 -8.18 10.67 -12.14
CA GLY A 36 -7.10 10.19 -13.01
C GLY A 36 -6.69 8.76 -12.72
N LYS A 37 -5.63 8.33 -13.41
CA LYS A 37 -5.03 7.00 -13.24
C LYS A 37 -3.77 7.11 -12.37
N PRO A 38 -3.80 6.65 -11.11
CA PRO A 38 -2.60 6.68 -10.27
C PRO A 38 -1.51 5.80 -10.86
N ARG A 39 -0.26 6.26 -10.75
CA ARG A 39 0.95 5.53 -11.17
C ARG A 39 2.05 5.77 -10.15
N ALA A 40 2.56 4.70 -9.58
CA ALA A 40 3.76 4.72 -8.77
C ALA A 40 4.87 3.92 -9.43
N ASP A 41 6.10 4.33 -9.19
CA ASP A 41 7.29 3.56 -9.53
C ASP A 41 8.17 3.39 -8.29
N VAL A 42 8.84 2.24 -8.19
CA VAL A 42 9.95 2.08 -7.25
C VAL A 42 11.16 2.65 -7.93
N VAL A 43 11.78 3.68 -7.34
CA VAL A 43 12.86 4.41 -7.98
C VAL A 43 13.96 3.44 -8.42
N GLN A 44 14.30 3.49 -9.72
CA GLN A 44 15.27 2.60 -10.39
C GLN A 44 14.89 1.12 -10.46
N GLY A 45 13.69 0.74 -10.02
CA GLY A 45 13.26 -0.66 -9.92
C GLY A 45 14.09 -1.47 -8.92
N GLU A 46 14.70 -0.80 -7.93
CA GLU A 46 15.59 -1.41 -6.96
C GLU A 46 15.15 -1.09 -5.52
N ILE A 47 15.34 -2.08 -4.66
CA ILE A 47 15.20 -1.93 -3.21
C ILE A 47 16.45 -2.46 -2.55
N ASN A 48 16.78 -1.93 -1.38
CA ASN A 48 17.95 -2.37 -0.62
C ASN A 48 17.52 -3.41 0.42
N TRP A 49 17.92 -4.66 0.21
CA TRP A 49 17.73 -5.73 1.17
C TRP A 49 18.93 -5.90 2.10
N TYR A 50 18.64 -6.24 3.35
CA TYR A 50 19.67 -6.56 4.33
C TYR A 50 19.11 -7.46 5.44
N ALA A 51 19.99 -8.24 6.06
CA ALA A 51 19.69 -8.96 7.29
C ALA A 51 19.99 -8.05 8.50
N VAL A 52 19.20 -8.21 9.56
CA VAL A 52 19.56 -7.74 10.91
C VAL A 52 19.60 -8.96 11.82
N TRP A 53 20.79 -9.27 12.32
CA TRP A 53 21.00 -10.44 13.18
C TRP A 53 20.59 -10.15 14.63
N ALA A 54 20.45 -11.19 15.45
CA ALA A 54 20.03 -11.08 16.86
C ALA A 54 20.96 -10.19 17.72
N ASP A 55 22.21 -10.00 17.32
CA ASP A 55 23.16 -9.07 17.94
C ASP A 55 22.96 -7.60 17.51
N GLY A 56 22.05 -7.34 16.58
CA GLY A 56 21.73 -6.04 16.02
C GLY A 56 22.62 -5.64 14.82
N GLU A 57 23.56 -6.48 14.39
CA GLU A 57 24.39 -6.17 13.23
C GLU A 57 23.60 -6.24 11.92
N ARG A 58 23.71 -5.17 11.13
CA ARG A 58 23.22 -5.13 9.75
C ARG A 58 24.20 -5.83 8.82
N ARG A 59 23.68 -6.71 7.97
CA ARG A 59 24.44 -7.36 6.88
C ARG A 59 23.73 -7.17 5.57
N ASP A 60 24.33 -6.40 4.67
CA ASP A 60 23.74 -6.14 3.35
C ASP A 60 23.71 -7.40 2.49
N GLU A 61 22.81 -7.42 1.51
CA GLU A 61 22.76 -8.47 0.51
C GLU A 61 24.08 -8.60 -0.28
N THR A 62 24.36 -9.79 -0.79
CA THR A 62 25.45 -10.03 -1.74
C THR A 62 24.88 -10.76 -2.95
N ASN A 63 25.03 -10.19 -4.15
CA ASN A 63 24.49 -10.74 -5.40
C ASN A 63 22.98 -11.07 -5.32
N ARG A 64 22.17 -10.17 -4.72
CA ARG A 64 20.73 -10.35 -4.50
C ARG A 64 20.36 -11.54 -3.62
N VAL A 65 21.29 -11.95 -2.75
CA VAL A 65 21.09 -13.01 -1.76
C VAL A 65 21.34 -12.43 -0.38
N VAL A 66 20.37 -12.60 0.52
CA VAL A 66 20.50 -12.27 1.94
C VAL A 66 20.69 -13.57 2.72
N GLY A 67 21.83 -13.70 3.40
CA GLY A 67 22.07 -14.81 4.33
C GLY A 67 21.43 -14.52 5.67
N LEU A 68 20.43 -15.32 6.06
CA LEU A 68 19.63 -15.07 7.26
C LEU A 68 19.50 -16.34 8.12
N PRO A 69 20.11 -16.37 9.32
CA PRO A 69 19.82 -17.38 10.34
C PRO A 69 18.35 -17.35 10.79
N LEU A 70 17.88 -18.48 11.32
CA LEU A 70 16.55 -18.54 11.95
C LEU A 70 16.53 -17.68 13.22
N GLY A 71 15.48 -16.87 13.39
CA GLY A 71 15.32 -15.91 14.48
C GLY A 71 15.74 -14.48 14.12
N ASP A 72 16.45 -14.30 13.00
CA ASP A 72 16.90 -13.00 12.53
C ASP A 72 15.88 -12.34 11.58
N LYS A 73 16.13 -11.08 11.22
CA LYS A 73 15.20 -10.26 10.42
C LYS A 73 15.68 -10.08 8.98
N LEU A 74 14.79 -10.32 8.02
CA LEU A 74 14.92 -9.85 6.65
C LEU A 74 14.32 -8.44 6.56
N CYS A 75 15.12 -7.44 6.21
CA CYS A 75 14.69 -6.06 6.16
C CYS A 75 14.90 -5.45 4.77
N PHE A 76 14.18 -4.36 4.51
CA PHE A 76 14.35 -3.60 3.27
C PHE A 76 14.16 -2.10 3.47
N THR A 77 14.70 -1.33 2.52
CA THR A 77 14.30 0.07 2.28
C THR A 77 14.04 0.29 0.80
N ALA A 78 12.99 1.04 0.47
CA ALA A 78 12.62 1.42 -0.88
C ALA A 78 12.17 2.89 -0.94
N ILE A 79 12.25 3.48 -2.13
CA ILE A 79 11.68 4.80 -2.41
C ILE A 79 10.60 4.60 -3.48
N VAL A 80 9.38 4.99 -3.15
CA VAL A 80 8.23 4.95 -4.05
C VAL A 80 7.94 6.37 -4.52
N LYS A 81 7.90 6.58 -5.83
CA LYS A 81 7.59 7.87 -6.44
C LYS A 81 6.20 7.83 -7.07
N ASN A 82 5.38 8.85 -6.81
CA ASN A 82 4.18 9.09 -7.58
C ASN A 82 4.55 9.78 -8.90
N GLU A 83 4.40 9.07 -10.02
CA GLU A 83 4.68 9.58 -11.37
C GLU A 83 3.40 9.98 -12.13
N SER A 84 2.27 9.98 -11.43
CA SER A 84 0.99 10.43 -11.98
C SER A 84 0.68 11.86 -11.58
N THR A 85 -0.34 12.42 -12.25
CA THR A 85 -0.87 13.75 -11.95
C THR A 85 -1.94 13.73 -10.85
N VAL A 86 -2.18 12.59 -10.21
CA VAL A 86 -3.20 12.44 -9.16
C VAL A 86 -2.61 11.89 -7.86
N PRO A 87 -3.15 12.26 -6.69
CA PRO A 87 -2.66 11.72 -5.43
C PRO A 87 -2.87 10.20 -5.32
N ILE A 88 -1.92 9.51 -4.69
CA ILE A 88 -2.03 8.08 -4.42
C ILE A 88 -2.38 7.86 -2.96
N ARG A 89 -3.57 7.31 -2.71
CA ARG A 89 -4.01 6.96 -1.35
C ARG A 89 -3.17 5.80 -0.82
N THR A 90 -2.65 5.95 0.39
CA THR A 90 -1.93 4.91 1.12
C THR A 90 -2.42 4.82 2.57
N ALA A 91 -2.13 3.71 3.22
CA ALA A 91 -2.44 3.50 4.63
C ALA A 91 -1.46 2.48 5.19
N GLY A 92 -1.33 2.48 6.51
CA GLY A 92 -0.39 1.63 7.18
C GLY A 92 -0.64 0.11 7.02
N PRO A 93 0.19 -0.72 7.67
CA PRO A 93 1.18 -0.31 8.68
C PRO A 93 2.25 0.64 8.16
N TRP A 94 2.71 1.57 9.00
CA TRP A 94 3.64 2.63 8.60
C TRP A 94 5.05 2.08 8.32
N PRO A 95 5.89 2.79 7.53
CA PRO A 95 7.28 2.41 7.36
C PRO A 95 7.99 2.18 8.69
N GLY A 96 8.75 1.09 8.76
CA GLY A 96 9.42 0.63 9.98
C GLY A 96 8.65 -0.47 10.71
N GLN A 97 7.42 -0.80 10.31
CA GLN A 97 6.69 -1.93 10.89
C GLN A 97 7.50 -3.23 10.75
N GLU A 98 7.59 -3.96 11.86
CA GLU A 98 8.14 -5.32 11.90
C GLU A 98 7.03 -6.36 11.90
N TYR A 99 7.21 -7.43 11.13
CA TYR A 99 6.35 -8.60 11.12
C TYR A 99 7.10 -9.80 11.67
N ARG A 100 6.39 -10.74 12.28
CA ARG A 100 6.82 -12.14 12.38
C ARG A 100 6.46 -12.89 11.11
N PHE A 101 7.13 -14.00 10.84
CA PHE A 101 6.90 -14.74 9.60
C PHE A 101 5.45 -15.26 9.50
N ALA A 102 4.87 -15.67 10.63
CA ALA A 102 3.48 -16.14 10.72
C ALA A 102 2.42 -15.00 10.70
N GLU A 103 2.84 -13.73 10.75
CA GLU A 103 1.93 -12.58 10.75
C GLU A 103 1.62 -12.07 9.33
N ASN A 104 0.61 -11.22 9.24
CA ASN A 104 0.28 -10.50 8.02
C ASN A 104 -0.38 -9.15 8.34
N TYR A 105 -0.68 -8.36 7.31
CA TYR A 105 -1.28 -7.03 7.48
C TYR A 105 -2.57 -7.04 8.33
N ASN A 106 -3.39 -8.10 8.30
CA ASN A 106 -4.60 -8.20 9.11
C ASN A 106 -4.29 -8.45 10.59
N THR A 107 -3.29 -9.27 10.91
CA THR A 107 -2.91 -9.51 12.31
C THR A 107 -2.33 -8.24 12.93
N ILE A 108 -1.57 -7.46 12.15
CA ILE A 108 -1.06 -6.16 12.59
C ILE A 108 -2.18 -5.13 12.79
N ALA A 109 -3.15 -5.06 11.87
CA ALA A 109 -4.31 -4.17 12.00
C ALA A 109 -5.07 -4.41 13.32
N VAL A 110 -5.31 -5.69 13.65
CA VAL A 110 -5.96 -6.07 14.92
C VAL A 110 -5.08 -5.73 16.11
N ALA A 111 -3.79 -6.03 16.06
CA ALA A 111 -2.87 -5.79 17.18
C ALA A 111 -2.66 -4.30 17.50
N GLN A 112 -2.74 -3.43 16.49
CA GLN A 112 -2.59 -1.98 16.65
C GLN A 112 -3.93 -1.23 16.78
N GLU A 113 -5.05 -1.95 16.73
CA GLU A 113 -6.40 -1.38 16.78
C GLU A 113 -6.62 -0.28 15.71
N ASP A 114 -6.00 -0.45 14.53
CA ASP A 114 -6.11 0.49 13.42
C ASP A 114 -6.76 -0.21 12.22
N GLU A 115 -8.06 0.02 12.07
CA GLU A 115 -8.86 -0.57 10.99
C GLU A 115 -8.38 -0.13 9.60
N SER A 116 -7.68 1.01 9.50
CA SER A 116 -7.16 1.49 8.23
C SER A 116 -6.11 0.53 7.65
N PHE A 117 -5.49 -0.32 8.47
CA PHE A 117 -4.46 -1.26 8.03
C PHE A 117 -5.04 -2.51 7.36
N HIS A 118 -6.35 -2.74 7.48
CA HIS A 118 -7.03 -3.78 6.72
C HIS A 118 -6.98 -3.52 5.21
N GLN A 119 -7.37 -4.53 4.44
CA GLN A 119 -7.51 -4.39 2.99
C GLN A 119 -8.62 -3.39 2.67
N GLN A 120 -8.30 -2.39 1.87
CA GLN A 120 -9.22 -1.37 1.40
C GLN A 120 -9.08 -1.21 -0.11
N ALA A 121 -10.20 -0.98 -0.78
CA ALA A 121 -10.18 -0.66 -2.21
C ALA A 121 -9.46 0.68 -2.46
N GLY A 122 -8.61 0.71 -3.48
CA GLY A 122 -7.92 1.93 -3.92
C GLY A 122 -6.76 2.40 -3.03
N VAL A 123 -6.38 1.63 -2.00
CA VAL A 123 -5.21 1.93 -1.15
C VAL A 123 -3.97 1.22 -1.69
N TRP A 124 -2.94 1.98 -1.99
CA TRP A 124 -1.65 1.47 -2.43
C TRP A 124 -0.73 1.24 -1.23
N ARG A 125 -0.03 0.11 -1.26
CA ARG A 125 0.95 -0.29 -0.24
C ARG A 125 2.12 -0.95 -0.95
N PHE A 126 3.31 -0.79 -0.38
CA PHE A 126 4.46 -1.59 -0.77
C PHE A 126 4.31 -2.97 -0.15
N GLY A 127 4.40 -4.03 -0.96
CA GLY A 127 4.21 -5.40 -0.51
C GLY A 127 5.50 -6.21 -0.58
N ILE A 128 5.68 -7.13 0.37
CA ILE A 128 6.58 -8.28 0.22
C ILE A 128 5.75 -9.55 0.22
N ASN A 129 6.05 -10.44 -0.71
CA ASN A 129 5.43 -11.76 -0.85
C ASN A 129 6.49 -12.87 -0.92
N PHE A 130 6.04 -14.11 -0.77
CA PHE A 130 6.85 -15.30 -0.91
C PHE A 130 6.06 -16.49 -1.45
N ASP A 131 6.74 -17.51 -2.01
CA ASP A 131 6.18 -18.54 -2.92
C ASP A 131 5.00 -19.37 -2.37
N THR A 132 4.73 -19.34 -1.06
CA THR A 132 3.87 -20.33 -0.39
C THR A 132 2.81 -19.72 0.52
N THR A 133 2.53 -18.43 0.39
CA THR A 133 1.70 -17.66 1.34
C THR A 133 0.21 -17.99 1.35
N GLY A 134 -0.36 -18.44 0.23
CA GLY A 134 -1.82 -18.55 0.05
C GLY A 134 -2.59 -17.23 0.15
N VAL A 135 -1.92 -16.14 0.55
CA VAL A 135 -2.41 -14.78 0.73
C VAL A 135 -1.46 -13.86 -0.03
N ASP A 136 -2.00 -13.10 -0.98
CA ASP A 136 -1.17 -12.23 -1.81
C ASP A 136 -0.61 -11.04 -1.00
N PHE A 137 0.71 -10.84 -1.06
CA PHE A 137 1.48 -9.84 -0.32
C PHE A 137 1.08 -9.76 1.16
N PRO A 138 1.41 -10.75 2.01
CA PRO A 138 1.01 -10.78 3.41
C PRO A 138 1.65 -9.64 4.23
N TYR A 139 2.84 -9.19 3.85
CA TYR A 139 3.53 -8.08 4.51
C TYR A 139 3.36 -6.82 3.67
N ARG A 140 2.82 -5.77 4.28
CA ARG A 140 2.48 -4.52 3.59
C ARG A 140 2.90 -3.32 4.41
N TRP A 141 3.33 -2.27 3.72
CA TRP A 141 3.67 -0.99 4.33
C TRP A 141 3.07 0.16 3.52
N ALA A 142 2.76 1.27 4.19
CA ALA A 142 2.45 2.52 3.50
C ALA A 142 3.64 2.94 2.63
N ILE A 143 3.36 3.64 1.52
CA ILE A 143 4.38 4.06 0.53
C ILE A 143 5.09 5.37 0.90
N GLY A 144 5.14 5.72 2.19
CA GLY A 144 5.77 6.94 2.72
C GLY A 144 5.51 7.08 4.22
N SER A 145 6.30 7.90 4.90
CA SER A 145 6.04 8.26 6.29
C SER A 145 4.97 9.35 6.40
N GLN A 146 4.38 9.54 7.58
CA GLN A 146 3.34 10.56 7.77
C GLN A 146 3.86 11.99 7.53
N GLU A 147 5.17 12.23 7.64
CA GLU A 147 5.80 13.51 7.32
C GLU A 147 5.96 13.75 5.81
N GLU A 148 5.98 12.68 5.02
CA GLU A 148 6.11 12.73 3.55
C GLU A 148 4.74 12.71 2.83
N LEU A 149 3.67 12.44 3.58
CA LEU A 149 2.32 12.25 3.08
C LEU A 149 1.41 13.43 3.46
N GLU A 150 0.46 13.74 2.59
CA GLU A 150 -0.60 14.69 2.89
C GLU A 150 -1.77 13.97 3.57
N MET A 151 -2.09 14.39 4.80
CA MET A 151 -3.30 13.95 5.49
C MET A 151 -4.49 14.82 5.08
N ARG A 152 -5.60 14.16 4.74
CA ARG A 152 -6.89 14.80 4.47
C ARG A 152 -7.98 14.14 5.31
N LEU A 153 -8.88 14.96 5.84
CA LEU A 153 -10.07 14.49 6.53
C LEU A 153 -11.23 14.39 5.54
N ILE A 154 -11.65 13.16 5.21
CA ILE A 154 -12.73 12.89 4.26
C ILE A 154 -13.81 12.09 4.98
N ASP A 155 -15.03 12.62 5.01
CA ASP A 155 -16.18 12.04 5.73
C ASP A 155 -15.89 11.73 7.21
N GLY A 156 -15.03 12.54 7.85
CA GLY A 156 -14.63 12.35 9.24
C GLY A 156 -13.52 11.31 9.46
N HIS A 157 -12.95 10.76 8.39
CA HIS A 157 -11.86 9.79 8.45
C HIS A 157 -10.56 10.39 7.91
N GLU A 158 -9.46 10.16 8.63
CA GLU A 158 -8.13 10.52 8.15
C GLU A 158 -7.74 9.62 6.96
N GLN A 159 -7.25 10.25 5.89
CA GLN A 159 -6.76 9.57 4.71
C GLN A 159 -5.43 10.19 4.29
N TRP A 160 -4.48 9.34 3.91
CA TRP A 160 -3.11 9.74 3.64
C TRP A 160 -2.77 9.56 2.16
N TYR A 161 -2.11 10.57 1.60
CA TYR A 161 -1.86 10.64 0.16
C TYR A 161 -0.41 10.97 -0.15
N LEU A 162 0.18 10.18 -1.04
CA LEU A 162 1.42 10.56 -1.71
C LEU A 162 1.07 11.46 -2.90
N MET A 163 1.41 12.74 -2.79
CA MET A 163 1.04 13.75 -3.77
C MET A 163 1.76 13.55 -5.13
N PRO A 164 1.22 14.07 -6.24
CA PRO A 164 1.86 14.04 -7.55
C PRO A 164 3.31 14.52 -7.50
N ASP A 165 4.20 13.86 -8.24
CA ASP A 165 5.65 14.13 -8.31
C ASP A 165 6.43 14.00 -6.99
N HIS A 166 5.79 13.63 -5.88
CA HIS A 166 6.45 13.40 -4.60
C HIS A 166 6.94 11.95 -4.49
N SER A 167 7.89 11.73 -3.59
CA SER A 167 8.41 10.40 -3.26
C SER A 167 8.27 10.15 -1.77
N GLY A 168 7.88 8.93 -1.41
CA GLY A 168 7.84 8.46 -0.04
C GLY A 168 8.84 7.34 0.17
N LYS A 169 9.51 7.36 1.32
CA LYS A 169 10.39 6.29 1.75
C LYS A 169 9.59 5.25 2.51
N THR A 170 9.75 3.99 2.13
CA THR A 170 9.14 2.87 2.83
C THR A 170 10.20 1.85 3.24
N SER A 171 9.95 1.17 4.35
CA SER A 171 10.89 0.22 4.93
C SER A 171 10.17 -0.71 5.88
N GLY A 172 10.76 -1.85 6.16
CA GLY A 172 10.22 -2.80 7.12
C GLY A 172 11.12 -3.99 7.32
N CYS A 173 10.74 -4.83 8.28
CA CYS A 173 11.45 -6.07 8.60
C CYS A 173 10.48 -7.23 8.81
N ILE A 174 10.92 -8.44 8.47
CA ILE A 174 10.22 -9.70 8.72
C ILE A 174 11.17 -10.58 9.54
N MET A 175 10.82 -10.85 10.79
CA MET A 175 11.53 -11.80 11.64
C MET A 175 11.17 -13.22 11.20
N LEU A 176 12.16 -14.00 10.77
CA LEU A 176 11.97 -15.41 10.44
C LEU A 176 12.05 -16.24 11.72
N ASP A 177 10.97 -16.21 12.51
CA ASP A 177 10.85 -16.94 13.78
C ASP A 177 10.45 -18.41 13.61
N GLU A 178 10.07 -18.81 12.41
CA GLU A 178 9.92 -20.21 12.01
C GLU A 178 10.58 -20.46 10.65
N LYS A 179 10.88 -21.74 10.37
CA LYS A 179 11.58 -22.12 9.15
C LYS A 179 10.65 -21.95 7.94
N PRO A 180 11.01 -21.12 6.94
CA PRO A 180 10.23 -21.04 5.71
C PRO A 180 10.20 -22.38 4.97
N PRO A 181 9.16 -22.64 4.15
CA PRO A 181 9.14 -23.79 3.26
C PRO A 181 10.41 -23.87 2.39
N VAL A 182 10.81 -25.09 2.05
CA VAL A 182 12.00 -25.30 1.21
C VAL A 182 11.78 -24.66 -0.15
N GLY A 183 12.76 -23.87 -0.61
CA GLY A 183 12.68 -23.17 -1.89
C GLY A 183 11.90 -21.85 -1.84
N THR A 184 11.59 -21.32 -0.64
CA THR A 184 10.96 -20.01 -0.50
C THR A 184 11.83 -18.89 -1.06
N THR A 185 11.30 -18.15 -2.03
CA THR A 185 11.85 -16.90 -2.55
C THR A 185 10.99 -15.74 -2.08
N PHE A 186 11.61 -14.62 -1.70
CA PHE A 186 10.92 -13.37 -1.38
C PHE A 186 11.00 -12.40 -2.56
N TRP A 187 9.92 -11.66 -2.81
CA TRP A 187 9.89 -10.59 -3.81
C TRP A 187 8.98 -9.45 -3.36
N TRP A 188 9.10 -8.32 -4.03
CA TRP A 188 8.34 -7.10 -3.74
C TRP A 188 7.37 -6.75 -4.88
N GLY A 189 6.41 -5.87 -4.58
CA GLY A 189 5.42 -5.38 -5.55
C GLY A 189 4.57 -4.24 -4.98
#